data_AF-I4Z491-F1
#
_entry.id   AF-I4Z491-F1
#
_cell.length_a   1.000
_cell.length_b   1.000
_cell.length_c   1.000
_cell.angle_alpha   90.00
_cell.angle_beta   90.00
_cell.angle_gamma   90.00
#
_symmetry.space_group_name_H-M   'P 1'
#
loop_
_entity.id
_entity.type
_entity.pdbx_description
1 polymer ?
#
loop_
_entity_poly.entity_id
_entity_poly.type
_entity_poly.pdbx_seq_one_letter_code
_entity_poly.pdbx_strand_id
1 'polypeptide(L)' 'MKRRAAIEPVIGHLKAEHRMGRNHLKGREGDRINAVLAAVGYNFSLLLRWLAALLWPLALMLVGDDPLRQRA' A
#
# COMPACT_ATOMS: atom_id res chain seq x y z
N MET A 1 -3.07 2.53 26.03
CA MET A 1 -2.98 3.55 24.95
C MET A 1 -1.70 3.35 24.11
N LYS A 2 -1.61 2.32 23.25
CA LYS A 2 -0.42 2.07 22.39
C LYS A 2 -0.68 2.24 20.88
N ARG A 3 -1.94 2.42 20.47
CA ARG A 3 -2.31 2.52 19.05
C ARG A 3 -1.91 3.87 18.42
N ARG A 4 -2.03 4.99 19.15
CA ARG A 4 -1.62 6.32 18.63
C ARG A 4 -0.13 6.39 18.29
N ALA A 5 0.72 5.82 19.15
CA ALA A 5 2.17 5.79 18.93
C ALA A 5 2.58 5.01 17.67
N ALA A 6 1.77 4.05 17.21
CA ALA A 6 2.03 3.31 15.97
C ALA A 6 1.54 4.06 14.72
N ILE A 7 0.58 4.97 14.86
CA ILE A 7 -0.03 5.71 13.76
C ILE A 7 0.76 6.99 13.44
N GLU A 8 1.36 7.63 14.46
CA GLU A 8 2.19 8.84 14.31
C GLU A 8 3.36 8.68 13.30
N PRO A 9 4.15 7.59 13.34
CA PRO A 9 5.18 7.36 12.33
C PRO A 9 4.60 7.18 10.93
N VAL A 10 3.49 6.45 10.80
CA VAL A 10 2.81 6.24 9.50
C VAL A 10 2.35 7.58 8.92
N ILE A 11 1.79 8.46 9.74
CA ILE A 11 1.41 9.83 9.32
C ILE A 11 2.65 10.65 8.93
N GLY A 12 3.76 10.53 9.66
CA GLY A 12 5.03 11.17 9.33
C GLY A 12 5.58 10.74 7.97
N HIS A 13 5.63 9.43 7.73
CA HIS A 13 6.02 8.85 6.44
C HIS A 13 5.08 9.31 5.31
N LEU A 14 3.77 9.29 5.54
CA LEU A 14 2.79 9.76 4.55
C LEU A 14 3.03 11.22 4.14
N LYS A 15 3.33 12.10 5.10
CA LYS A 15 3.62 13.52 4.83
C LYS A 15 4.92 13.72 4.05
N ALA A 16 5.96 12.95 4.37
CA ALA A 16 7.29 13.06 3.75
C ALA A 16 7.35 12.43 2.35
N GLU A 17 6.78 11.24 2.17
CA GLU A 17 6.92 10.42 0.95
C GLU A 17 5.90 10.81 -0.13
N HIS A 18 4.67 11.21 0.24
CA HIS A 18 3.64 11.64 -0.72
C HIS A 18 3.72 13.12 -1.11
N ARG A 19 4.90 13.74 -0.96
CA ARG A 19 5.16 15.15 -1.38
C ARG A 19 4.11 16.15 -0.88
N MET A 20 3.54 15.96 0.31
CA MET A 20 2.54 16.87 0.85
C MET A 20 3.07 18.30 1.04
N GLY A 21 4.38 18.48 1.20
CA GLY A 21 5.04 19.79 1.23
C GLY A 21 5.39 20.40 -0.15
N ARG A 22 5.09 19.71 -1.26
CA ARG A 22 5.33 20.16 -2.64
C ARG A 22 4.08 20.00 -3.51
N ASN A 23 2.91 20.04 -2.88
CA ASN A 23 1.65 19.98 -3.61
C ASN A 23 1.48 21.28 -4.41
N HIS A 24 1.58 21.19 -5.73
CA HIS A 24 1.40 22.32 -6.64
C HIS A 24 -0.06 22.50 -7.09
N LEU A 25 -1.00 21.76 -6.49
CA LEU A 25 -2.44 21.94 -6.74
C LEU A 25 -2.95 23.22 -6.06
N LYS A 26 -4.10 23.72 -6.53
CA LYS A 26 -4.69 25.07 -6.29
C LYS A 26 -4.90 25.45 -4.80
N GLY A 27 -3.82 25.71 -4.05
CA GLY A 27 -3.88 26.18 -2.67
C GLY A 27 -4.53 25.19 -1.70
N ARG A 28 -5.12 25.71 -0.61
CA ARG A 28 -5.61 24.92 0.56
C ARG A 28 -6.59 23.79 0.20
N GLU A 29 -7.37 23.93 -0.87
CA GLU A 29 -8.31 22.90 -1.30
C GLU A 29 -7.57 21.71 -1.94
N GLY A 30 -6.57 22.00 -2.77
CA GLY A 30 -5.68 20.99 -3.34
C GLY A 30 -4.91 20.22 -2.27
N ASP A 31 -4.50 20.88 -1.19
CA ASP A 31 -3.81 20.24 -0.05
C ASP A 31 -4.70 19.23 0.69
N ARG A 32 -5.98 19.58 0.88
CA ARG A 32 -6.94 18.66 1.50
C ARG A 32 -7.18 17.44 0.62
N ILE A 33 -7.36 17.63 -0.68
CA ILE A 33 -7.57 16.54 -1.64
C ILE A 33 -6.35 15.63 -1.70
N ASN A 34 -5.14 16.20 -1.77
CA ASN A 34 -3.90 15.42 -1.80
C ASN A 34 -3.71 14.61 -0.51
N ALA A 35 -4.05 15.18 0.66
CA ALA A 35 -3.99 14.46 1.92
C ALA A 35 -4.93 13.25 1.96
N VAL A 36 -6.17 13.42 1.49
CA VAL A 36 -7.16 12.33 1.40
C VAL A 36 -6.69 11.26 0.41
N LEU A 37 -6.27 11.65 -0.79
CA LEU A 37 -5.82 10.70 -1.81
C LEU A 37 -4.57 9.93 -1.38
N ALA A 38 -3.62 10.57 -0.69
CA ALA A 38 -2.45 9.88 -0.16
C ALA A 38 -2.84 8.83 0.90
N ALA A 39 -3.74 9.17 1.82
CA ALA A 39 -4.23 8.22 2.82
C ALA A 39 -5.00 7.05 2.19
N VAL A 40 -5.83 7.34 1.18
CA VAL A 40 -6.55 6.32 0.41
C VAL A 40 -5.57 5.41 -0.34
N GLY A 41 -4.58 5.98 -1.01
CA GLY A 41 -3.54 5.24 -1.72
C GLY A 41 -2.75 4.30 -0.80
N TYR A 42 -2.35 4.79 0.38
CA TYR A 42 -1.67 3.97 1.39
C TYR A 42 -2.53 2.78 1.84
N ASN A 43 -3.83 3.00 2.09
CA ASN A 43 -4.75 1.92 2.46
C ASN A 43 -4.93 0.90 1.32
N PHE A 44 -5.01 1.35 0.06
CA PHE A 44 -5.07 0.44 -1.08
C PHE A 44 -3.78 -0.37 -1.25
N SER A 45 -2.60 0.23 -1.05
CA SER A 45 -1.34 -0.51 -1.08
C SER A 45 -1.28 -1.60 -0.01
N LEU A 46 -1.82 -1.34 1.18
CA LEU A 46 -1.94 -2.36 2.22
C LEU A 46 -2.88 -3.48 1.78
N LEU A 47 -4.08 -3.14 1.28
CA LEU A 47 -5.06 -4.11 0.78
C LEU A 47 -4.47 -5.00 -0.34
N LEU A 48 -3.76 -4.39 -1.30
CA LEU A 48 -3.11 -5.12 -2.39
C LEU A 48 -2.00 -6.04 -1.87
N ARG A 49 -1.24 -5.64 -0.83
CA ARG A 49 -0.25 -6.52 -0.18
C ARG A 49 -0.91 -7.73 0.48
N TRP A 50 -2.04 -7.54 1.17
CA TRP A 50 -2.80 -8.65 1.75
C TRP A 50 -3.36 -9.57 0.67
N LEU A 51 -3.92 -9.00 -0.39
CA LEU A 51 -4.44 -9.75 -1.52
C LEU A 51 -3.33 -10.55 -2.21
N ALA A 52 -2.16 -9.94 -2.44
CA ALA A 52 -1.00 -10.63 -3.00
C ALA A 52 -0.52 -11.75 -2.07
N ALA A 53 -0.44 -11.52 -0.76
CA ALA A 53 -0.05 -12.55 0.21
C ALA A 53 -1.01 -13.75 0.22
N LEU A 54 -2.30 -13.52 -0.02
CA LEU A 54 -3.32 -14.57 -0.12
C LEU A 54 -3.27 -15.30 -1.47
N LEU A 55 -3.18 -14.55 -2.57
CA LEU A 55 -3.27 -15.10 -3.93
C LEU A 55 -1.96 -15.70 -4.42
N TRP A 56 -0.80 -15.24 -3.94
CA TRP A 56 0.51 -15.76 -4.34
C TRP A 56 0.67 -17.27 -4.09
N PRO A 57 0.40 -17.81 -2.88
CA PRO A 57 0.49 -19.25 -2.65
C PRO A 57 -0.56 -20.03 -3.46
N LEU A 58 -1.77 -19.49 -3.65
CA LEU A 58 -2.80 -20.11 -4.48
C LEU A 58 -2.36 -20.18 -5.95
N ALA A 59 -1.79 -19.10 -6.48
CA ALA A 59 -1.24 -19.07 -7.83
C ALA A 59 -0.08 -20.06 -7.97
N LEU A 60 0.82 -20.15 -6.98
CA LEU A 60 1.90 -21.15 -6.97
C LEU A 60 1.38 -22.59 -6.90
N MET A 61 0.29 -22.85 -6.18
CA MET A 61 -0.34 -24.16 -6.14
C MET A 61 -0.95 -24.50 -7.51
N LEU A 62 -1.71 -23.58 -8.10
CA LEU A 62 -2.34 -23.76 -9.42
C LEU A 62 -1.33 -23.85 -10.59
N VAL A 63 -0.18 -23.18 -10.47
CA VAL A 63 0.92 -23.23 -11.47
C VAL A 63 1.90 -24.37 -11.16
N GLY A 64 1.93 -24.86 -9.92
CA GLY A 64 2.85 -25.89 -9.42
C GLY A 64 2.44 -27.33 -9.75
N ASP A 65 1.25 -27.54 -10.29
CA ASP A 65 0.76 -28.85 -10.74
C ASP A 65 1.22 -29.19 -12.17
N ASP A 66 2.49 -28.93 -12.50
CA ASP A 66 3.11 -29.50 -13.70
C ASP A 66 3.99 -30.71 -13.32
N PRO A 67 3.42 -31.92 -13.23
CA PRO A 67 4.16 -33.13 -12.86
C PRO A 67 5.27 -33.50 -13.88
N LEU A 68 5.38 -32.79 -15.00
CA LEU A 68 6.38 -33.06 -16.03
C LEU A 68 7.73 -32.36 -15.79
N ARG A 69 7.85 -31.46 -14.80
CA ARG A 69 9.13 -30.78 -14.49
C ARG A 69 10.00 -31.48 -13.44
N GLN A 70 9.49 -32.50 -12.74
CA GLN A 70 10.27 -33.26 -11.73
C GLN A 70 11.01 -34.47 -12.31
N ARG A 71 10.97 -34.70 -13.63
CA ARG A 71 11.60 -35.85 -14.31
C ARG A 71 12.67 -35.49 -15.35
N ALA A 72 13.27 -34.31 -15.25
CA ALA A 72 14.43 -33.92 -16.08
C ALA A 72 15.66 -33.70 -15.21
#